data_AF-D2EGG9-F1
#
_entry.id   AF-D2EGG9-F1
#
_cell.length_a   1.000
_cell.length_b   1.000
_cell.length_c   1.000
_cell.angle_alpha   90.00
_cell.angle_beta   90.00
_cell.angle_gamma   90.00
#
_symmetry.space_group_name_H-M   'P 1'
#
loop_
_entity.id
_entity.type
_entity.pdbx_description
1 polymer ?
#
loop_
_entity_poly.entity_id
_entity_poly.type
_entity_poly.pdbx_seq_one_letter_code
_entity_poly.pdbx_strand_id
1 'polypeptide(L)'
;MSLNPIVFISEVGESVELNPGPGQSLLEIFKKCNDIINSHPTMNKKIFVTALPSLLFREIYNLDNQSRQELIDIVRKNEVYISVGGEPLNLERSKLLYSLIPIKGVLNFLASTERVCGSKFYSEEMLKSEGTQDTSIFKISRYNNELGIYSDGQVHYPSNNKLKGLEGELLLTSKGLNNCDCVPIINYNTKEKVRFLGIDKNYMYLEFLGRTNKLVNFSVSKLDDIIIDDVLAFTSRKLNLGEGYAEITRENGLDKMTFYFYKNEFKGNKEELVNLILEKLSKEEMELKYVLDKKLATLDVELVDKDQIPFYDPKKFKSPKILDKRGIEHY
;
A
#
# COMPACT_ATOMS: atom_id res chain seq x y z
N MET A 1 -2.17 14.69 -11.29
CA MET A 1 -1.21 14.00 -12.17
C MET A 1 -1.59 12.52 -12.20
N SER A 2 -1.72 11.88 -13.37
CA SER A 2 -1.95 10.43 -13.43
C SER A 2 -0.61 9.70 -13.29
N LEU A 3 -0.48 8.88 -12.25
CA LEU A 3 0.69 8.01 -12.07
C LEU A 3 0.54 6.80 -12.99
N ASN A 4 1.27 6.79 -14.11
CA ASN A 4 1.37 5.62 -14.99
C ASN A 4 2.55 4.74 -14.53
N PRO A 5 2.53 3.41 -14.76
CA PRO A 5 3.65 2.53 -14.45
C PRO A 5 4.89 2.90 -15.28
N ILE A 6 6.05 3.17 -14.72
CA ILE A 6 7.27 3.40 -15.53
C ILE A 6 7.96 2.07 -15.77
N VAL A 7 8.31 1.73 -17.01
CA VAL A 7 9.01 0.47 -17.33
C VAL A 7 10.41 0.75 -17.87
N PHE A 8 11.43 0.15 -17.26
CA PHE A 8 12.81 0.20 -17.70
C PHE A 8 13.21 -1.17 -18.27
N ILE A 9 13.85 -1.17 -19.43
CA ILE A 9 14.51 -2.35 -20.01
C ILE A 9 16.01 -2.10 -19.88
N SER A 10 16.81 -3.04 -19.36
CA SER A 10 18.26 -2.82 -19.17
C SER A 10 19.10 -3.99 -19.68
N GLU A 11 20.07 -3.65 -20.52
CA GLU A 11 21.32 -4.37 -20.69
C GLU A 11 22.34 -3.88 -19.65
N VAL A 12 23.38 -4.66 -19.39
CA VAL A 12 24.57 -4.12 -18.72
C VAL A 12 25.23 -3.17 -19.73
N GLY A 13 24.77 -1.92 -19.80
CA GLY A 13 25.33 -0.88 -20.67
C GLY A 13 24.30 0.04 -21.35
N GLU A 14 23.18 -0.49 -21.83
CA GLU A 14 22.13 0.28 -22.53
C GLU A 14 20.75 -0.05 -21.95
N SER A 15 20.01 0.99 -21.50
CA SER A 15 18.65 0.83 -20.99
C SER A 15 17.65 1.63 -21.82
N VAL A 16 16.52 1.00 -22.17
CA VAL A 16 15.39 1.68 -22.79
C VAL A 16 14.36 1.97 -21.71
N GLU A 17 14.19 3.26 -21.40
CA GLU A 17 13.11 3.72 -20.53
C GLU A 17 11.85 3.92 -21.37
N LEU A 18 10.77 3.26 -20.98
CA LEU A 18 9.44 3.42 -21.54
C LEU A 18 8.55 4.12 -20.52
N ASN A 19 8.18 5.35 -20.87
CA ASN A 19 7.20 6.13 -20.13
C ASN A 19 5.83 5.97 -20.81
N PRO A 20 4.89 5.23 -20.21
CA PRO A 20 3.60 5.05 -20.84
C PRO A 20 2.82 6.35 -20.91
N GLY A 21 2.21 6.55 -22.08
CA GLY A 21 1.26 7.62 -22.28
C GLY A 21 0.02 7.44 -21.38
N PRO A 22 -0.69 8.52 -21.04
CA PRO A 22 -1.95 8.45 -20.32
C PRO A 22 -2.93 7.51 -21.05
N GLY A 23 -3.53 6.58 -20.31
CA GLY A 23 -4.52 5.63 -20.83
C GLY A 23 -3.95 4.32 -21.39
N GLN A 24 -2.63 4.12 -21.41
CA GLN A 24 -2.03 2.85 -21.81
C GLN A 24 -2.17 1.81 -20.69
N SER A 25 -2.70 0.63 -21.05
CA SER A 25 -2.84 -0.51 -20.14
C SER A 25 -1.51 -1.19 -19.88
N LEU A 26 -1.43 -1.93 -18.77
CA LEU A 26 -0.25 -2.72 -18.43
C LEU A 26 0.14 -3.69 -19.56
N LEU A 27 -0.84 -4.37 -20.16
CA LEU A 27 -0.60 -5.33 -21.25
C LEU A 27 0.01 -4.65 -22.49
N GLU A 28 -0.50 -3.48 -22.91
CA GLU A 28 0.06 -2.74 -24.05
C GLU A 28 1.51 -2.33 -23.81
N ILE A 29 1.85 -1.96 -22.58
CA ILE A 29 3.22 -1.62 -22.19
C ILE A 29 4.11 -2.86 -22.32
N PHE A 30 3.68 -4.00 -21.78
CA PHE A 30 4.43 -5.25 -21.88
C PHE A 30 4.60 -5.73 -23.33
N LYS A 31 3.59 -5.56 -24.19
CA LYS A 31 3.69 -5.85 -25.63
C LYS A 31 4.77 -5.01 -26.28
N LYS A 32 4.75 -3.69 -26.07
CA LYS A 32 5.78 -2.79 -26.61
C LYS A 32 7.18 -3.16 -26.13
N CYS A 33 7.33 -3.50 -24.85
CA CYS A 33 8.62 -3.97 -24.31
C CYS A 33 9.09 -5.23 -25.04
N ASN A 34 8.19 -6.19 -25.19
CA ASN A 34 8.49 -7.46 -25.84
C ASN A 34 8.85 -7.27 -27.33
N ASP A 35 8.18 -6.36 -28.04
CA ASP A 35 8.49 -6.03 -29.43
C ASP A 35 9.89 -5.40 -29.56
N ILE A 36 10.25 -4.47 -28.67
CA ILE A 36 11.59 -3.87 -28.62
C ILE A 36 12.66 -4.94 -28.39
N ILE A 37 12.48 -5.79 -27.38
CA ILE A 37 13.40 -6.89 -27.07
C ILE A 37 13.54 -7.84 -28.26
N ASN A 38 12.45 -8.23 -28.90
CA ASN A 38 12.49 -9.14 -30.05
C ASN A 38 13.14 -8.50 -31.28
N SER A 39 13.07 -7.17 -31.42
CA SER A 39 13.73 -6.45 -32.51
C SER A 39 15.25 -6.31 -32.29
N HIS A 40 15.77 -6.58 -31.09
CA HIS A 40 17.19 -6.39 -30.74
C HIS A 40 17.76 -7.69 -30.14
N PRO A 41 18.28 -8.63 -30.96
CA PRO A 41 18.66 -9.98 -30.53
C PRO A 41 19.76 -10.04 -29.45
N THR A 42 20.55 -8.98 -29.31
CA THR A 42 21.61 -8.85 -28.30
C THR A 42 21.09 -8.34 -26.95
N MET A 43 19.87 -7.79 -26.91
CA MET A 43 19.31 -7.19 -25.71
C MET A 43 18.93 -8.28 -24.69
N ASN A 44 19.35 -8.08 -23.44
CA ASN A 44 18.93 -8.96 -22.35
C ASN A 44 17.42 -8.90 -22.17
N LYS A 45 16.80 -10.06 -21.93
CA LYS A 45 15.35 -10.19 -21.73
C LYS A 45 14.88 -9.72 -20.36
N LYS A 46 15.50 -8.69 -19.76
CA LYS A 46 15.18 -8.19 -18.42
C LYS A 46 14.27 -6.96 -18.50
N ILE A 47 13.12 -7.03 -17.84
CA ILE A 47 12.15 -5.93 -17.77
C ILE A 47 11.98 -5.53 -16.31
N PHE A 48 12.23 -4.26 -15.99
CA PHE A 48 12.00 -3.67 -14.67
C PHE A 48 10.77 -2.77 -14.70
N VAL A 49 9.72 -3.14 -13.98
CA VAL A 49 8.48 -2.35 -13.91
C VAL A 49 8.43 -1.61 -12.59
N THR A 50 8.45 -0.29 -12.63
CA THR A 50 8.24 0.56 -11.45
C THR A 50 6.78 1.03 -11.42
N ALA A 51 6.04 0.64 -10.39
CA ALA A 51 4.64 1.02 -10.27
C ALA A 51 4.17 1.00 -8.82
N LEU A 52 3.05 1.67 -8.55
CA LEU A 52 2.32 1.45 -7.30
C LEU A 52 1.75 0.02 -7.31
N PRO A 53 1.90 -0.76 -6.23
CA PRO A 53 1.36 -2.11 -6.14
C PRO A 53 -0.12 -2.18 -6.48
N SER A 54 -0.90 -1.28 -5.91
CA SER A 54 -2.31 -1.06 -6.19
C SER A 54 -2.66 -0.99 -7.68
N LEU A 55 -1.92 -0.19 -8.43
CA LEU A 55 -2.10 -0.02 -9.86
C LEU A 55 -1.82 -1.33 -10.60
N LEU A 56 -0.74 -2.04 -10.24
CA LEU A 56 -0.41 -3.34 -10.83
C LEU A 56 -1.52 -4.36 -10.61
N PHE A 57 -1.97 -4.52 -9.37
CA PHE A 57 -3.06 -5.45 -9.04
C PHE A 57 -4.31 -5.11 -9.85
N ARG A 58 -4.71 -3.84 -9.88
CA ARG A 58 -5.87 -3.40 -10.66
C ARG A 58 -5.75 -3.78 -12.13
N GLU A 59 -4.65 -3.39 -12.77
CA GLU A 59 -4.48 -3.63 -14.20
C GLU A 59 -4.55 -5.12 -14.50
N ILE A 60 -3.97 -5.98 -13.66
CA ILE A 60 -4.02 -7.44 -13.84
C ILE A 60 -5.43 -8.00 -13.61
N TYR A 61 -6.15 -7.53 -12.58
CA TYR A 61 -7.51 -8.00 -12.28
C TYR A 61 -8.54 -7.56 -13.33
N ASN A 62 -8.29 -6.45 -14.04
CA ASN A 62 -9.16 -5.97 -15.11
C ASN A 62 -8.96 -6.69 -16.45
N LEU A 63 -7.93 -7.53 -16.58
CA LEU A 63 -7.73 -8.32 -17.79
C LEU A 63 -8.74 -9.47 -17.83
N ASP A 64 -9.38 -9.64 -18.98
CA ASP A 64 -10.07 -10.89 -19.30
C ASP A 64 -9.07 -12.07 -19.36
N ASN A 65 -9.58 -13.30 -19.38
CA ASN A 65 -8.75 -14.50 -19.34
C ASN A 65 -7.74 -14.58 -20.51
N GLN A 66 -8.11 -14.13 -21.71
CA GLN A 66 -7.24 -14.16 -22.88
C GLN A 66 -6.12 -13.13 -22.74
N SER A 67 -6.46 -11.89 -22.43
CA SER A 67 -5.53 -10.78 -22.21
C SER A 67 -4.55 -11.08 -21.07
N ARG A 68 -5.03 -11.76 -20.02
CA ARG A 68 -4.22 -12.20 -18.90
C ARG A 68 -3.23 -13.29 -19.29
N GLN A 69 -3.67 -14.27 -20.09
CA GLN A 69 -2.77 -15.32 -20.57
C GLN A 69 -1.67 -14.73 -21.46
N GLU A 70 -2.01 -13.75 -22.30
CA GLU A 70 -1.04 -13.04 -23.12
C GLU A 70 0.02 -12.29 -22.28
N LEU A 71 -0.41 -11.59 -21.22
CA LEU A 71 0.51 -10.97 -20.27
C LEU A 71 1.43 -12.01 -19.63
N ILE A 72 0.89 -13.14 -19.16
CA ILE A 72 1.66 -14.23 -18.55
C ILE A 72 2.70 -14.78 -19.54
N ASP A 73 2.33 -14.95 -20.81
CA ASP A 73 3.25 -15.47 -21.83
C ASP A 73 4.41 -14.50 -22.11
N ILE A 74 4.13 -13.18 -22.15
CA ILE A 74 5.18 -12.16 -22.24
C ILE A 74 6.07 -12.20 -21.00
N VAL A 75 5.48 -12.24 -19.80
CA VAL A 75 6.20 -12.28 -18.53
C VAL A 75 7.04 -13.55 -18.39
N ARG A 76 6.61 -14.71 -18.89
CA ARG A 76 7.41 -15.95 -18.84
C ARG A 76 8.59 -15.94 -19.81
N LYS A 77 8.43 -15.32 -20.97
CA LYS A 77 9.50 -15.20 -21.99
C LYS A 77 10.61 -14.25 -21.57
N ASN A 78 10.32 -13.36 -20.63
CA ASN A 78 11.21 -12.31 -20.16
C ASN A 78 11.50 -12.47 -18.65
N GLU A 79 12.65 -11.99 -18.18
CA GLU A 79 12.93 -11.86 -16.75
C GLU A 79 12.34 -10.56 -16.22
N VAL A 80 11.11 -10.63 -15.72
CA VAL A 80 10.39 -9.44 -15.23
C VAL A 80 10.62 -9.24 -13.73
N TYR A 81 11.10 -8.06 -13.34
CA TYR A 81 11.27 -7.62 -11.95
C TYR A 81 10.32 -6.45 -11.68
N ILE A 82 9.65 -6.47 -10.53
CA ILE A 82 8.75 -5.38 -10.12
C ILE A 82 9.42 -4.55 -9.05
N SER A 83 9.47 -3.24 -9.26
CA SER A 83 9.92 -2.22 -8.33
C SER A 83 8.70 -1.46 -7.80
N VAL A 84 8.54 -1.39 -6.48
CA VAL A 84 7.40 -0.71 -5.84
C VAL A 84 7.87 0.26 -4.76
N GLY A 85 7.20 1.41 -4.64
CA GLY A 85 7.41 2.39 -3.58
C GLY A 85 6.09 3.09 -3.21
N GLY A 86 6.06 3.84 -2.11
CA GLY A 86 4.85 4.54 -1.61
C GLY A 86 3.84 3.62 -0.89
N GLU A 87 3.73 2.36 -1.31
CA GLU A 87 2.99 1.30 -0.63
C GLU A 87 3.92 0.10 -0.39
N PRO A 88 4.27 -0.23 0.86
CA PRO A 88 5.09 -1.40 1.11
C PRO A 88 4.32 -2.69 0.79
N LEU A 89 4.90 -3.54 -0.05
CA LEU A 89 4.46 -4.93 -0.22
C LEU A 89 5.11 -5.84 0.84
N ASN A 90 4.30 -6.44 1.69
CA ASN A 90 4.73 -7.57 2.51
C ASN A 90 4.92 -8.82 1.62
N LEU A 91 5.58 -9.84 2.14
CA LEU A 91 5.87 -11.05 1.39
C LEU A 91 4.59 -11.71 0.86
N GLU A 92 3.52 -11.76 1.66
CA GLU A 92 2.24 -12.37 1.27
C GLU A 92 1.61 -11.69 0.05
N ARG A 93 1.58 -10.35 0.04
CA ARG A 93 1.09 -9.60 -1.12
C ARG A 93 2.04 -9.75 -2.31
N SER A 94 3.35 -9.85 -2.11
CA SER A 94 4.27 -10.17 -3.20
C SER A 94 4.04 -11.58 -3.77
N LYS A 95 3.73 -12.58 -2.92
CA LYS A 95 3.35 -13.93 -3.35
C LYS A 95 2.04 -13.93 -4.13
N LEU A 96 1.07 -13.14 -3.69
CA LEU A 96 -0.17 -12.94 -4.45
C LEU A 96 0.15 -12.34 -5.83
N LEU A 97 0.96 -11.28 -5.91
CA LEU A 97 1.35 -10.72 -7.20
C LEU A 97 2.00 -11.77 -8.11
N TYR A 98 2.89 -12.59 -7.55
CA TYR A 98 3.55 -13.69 -8.25
C TYR A 98 2.56 -14.76 -8.75
N SER A 99 1.50 -15.06 -8.00
CA SER A 99 0.46 -16.01 -8.46
C SER A 99 -0.38 -15.45 -9.59
N LEU A 100 -0.50 -14.12 -9.70
CA LEU A 100 -1.20 -13.47 -10.80
C LEU A 100 -0.34 -13.34 -12.06
N ILE A 101 0.96 -13.06 -11.92
CA ILE A 101 1.95 -12.96 -13.00
C ILE A 101 3.32 -13.53 -12.54
N PRO A 102 3.96 -14.43 -13.31
CA PRO A 102 5.15 -15.17 -12.84
C PRO A 102 6.45 -14.35 -12.94
N ILE A 103 6.60 -13.37 -12.06
CA ILE A 103 7.75 -12.45 -11.98
C ILE A 103 8.99 -13.09 -11.33
N LYS A 104 10.17 -12.54 -11.61
CA LYS A 104 11.48 -12.97 -11.07
C LYS A 104 11.84 -12.37 -9.71
N GLY A 105 11.18 -11.29 -9.32
CA GLY A 105 11.34 -10.74 -7.99
C GLY A 105 10.62 -9.41 -7.80
N VAL A 106 10.51 -9.01 -6.55
CA VAL A 106 9.92 -7.73 -6.14
C VAL A 106 10.97 -6.94 -5.34
N LEU A 107 11.34 -5.77 -5.84
CA LEU A 107 12.12 -4.78 -5.13
C LEU A 107 11.15 -3.79 -4.47
N ASN A 108 10.96 -3.93 -3.16
CA ASN A 108 10.11 -3.09 -2.36
C ASN A 108 10.92 -1.96 -1.71
N PHE A 109 10.53 -0.72 -1.95
CA PHE A 109 11.12 0.45 -1.34
C PHE A 109 10.29 0.95 -0.17
N LEU A 110 10.95 1.13 0.98
CA LEU A 110 10.43 2.01 2.02
C LEU A 110 10.72 3.44 1.56
N ALA A 111 9.77 4.02 0.82
CA ALA A 111 9.90 5.31 0.19
C ALA A 111 8.64 6.15 0.41
N SER A 112 8.84 7.44 0.65
CA SER A 112 7.79 8.45 0.62
C SER A 112 8.14 9.50 -0.43
N THR A 113 7.22 10.41 -0.74
CA THR A 113 7.46 11.55 -1.64
C THR A 113 8.67 12.39 -1.20
N GLU A 114 9.02 12.30 0.07
CA GLU A 114 10.12 13.01 0.71
C GLU A 114 11.49 12.34 0.47
N ARG A 115 11.56 10.99 0.42
CA ARG A 115 12.79 10.23 0.11
C ARG A 115 12.60 8.70 0.10
N VAL A 116 13.51 8.01 -0.59
CA VAL A 116 13.71 6.56 -0.47
C VAL A 116 14.61 6.29 0.74
N CYS A 117 14.10 5.51 1.69
CA CYS A 117 14.73 5.28 2.99
C CYS A 117 15.33 3.89 3.10
N GLY A 118 14.74 2.89 2.46
CA GLY A 118 15.27 1.53 2.43
C GLY A 118 14.74 0.72 1.28
N SER A 119 15.35 -0.43 1.03
CA SER A 119 14.88 -1.40 0.06
C SER A 119 14.91 -2.81 0.62
N LYS A 120 13.99 -3.64 0.12
CA LYS A 120 13.90 -5.06 0.39
C LYS A 120 13.65 -5.79 -0.93
N PHE A 121 14.38 -6.86 -1.17
CA PHE A 121 14.21 -7.66 -2.37
C PHE A 121 13.63 -9.02 -2.00
N TYR A 122 12.51 -9.38 -2.62
CA TYR A 122 11.94 -10.72 -2.58
C TYR A 122 12.32 -11.45 -3.87
N SER A 123 13.12 -12.51 -3.76
CA SER A 123 13.51 -13.34 -4.92
C SER A 123 12.38 -14.27 -5.36
N GLU A 124 12.42 -14.75 -6.60
CA GLU A 124 11.48 -15.77 -7.10
C GLU A 124 11.37 -16.99 -6.17
N GLU A 125 12.48 -17.44 -5.58
CA GLU A 125 12.50 -18.56 -4.63
C GLU A 125 11.68 -18.25 -3.36
N MET A 126 11.84 -17.04 -2.81
CA MET A 126 11.05 -16.61 -1.66
C MET A 126 9.56 -16.52 -1.99
N LEU A 127 9.23 -16.05 -3.20
CA LEU A 127 7.85 -15.94 -3.69
C LEU A 127 7.20 -17.31 -3.92
N LYS A 128 7.98 -18.34 -4.26
CA LYS A 128 7.51 -19.73 -4.43
C LYS A 128 7.43 -20.52 -3.11
N SER A 129 8.15 -20.10 -2.08
CA SER A 129 8.23 -20.84 -0.82
C SER A 129 6.87 -20.95 -0.13
N GLU A 130 6.58 -22.08 0.53
CA GLU A 130 5.36 -22.25 1.34
C GLU A 130 5.44 -21.53 2.69
N GLY A 131 6.66 -21.18 3.15
CA GLY A 131 6.89 -20.52 4.44
C GLY A 131 6.50 -19.04 4.47
N THR A 132 5.91 -18.59 5.58
CA THR A 132 5.47 -17.21 5.84
C THR A 132 6.43 -16.42 6.72
N GLN A 133 7.70 -16.83 6.87
CA GLN A 133 8.69 -16.06 7.63
C GLN A 133 9.10 -14.79 6.85
N ASP A 134 8.17 -13.84 6.83
CA ASP A 134 8.39 -12.49 6.41
C ASP A 134 9.08 -11.75 7.54
N THR A 135 10.41 -11.69 7.50
CA THR A 135 11.08 -10.67 8.28
C THR A 135 10.94 -9.39 7.46
N SER A 136 10.05 -8.46 7.85
CA SER A 136 9.82 -7.13 7.24
C SER A 136 11.04 -6.21 7.31
N ILE A 137 12.22 -6.74 7.02
CA ILE A 137 13.53 -6.13 7.19
C ILE A 137 13.89 -5.38 5.91
N PHE A 138 14.02 -4.08 6.04
CA PHE A 138 14.51 -3.18 5.02
C PHE A 138 15.99 -2.90 5.24
N LYS A 139 16.72 -2.91 4.13
CA LYS A 139 18.13 -2.55 4.05
C LYS A 139 18.26 -1.08 3.66
N ILE A 140 19.01 -0.32 4.44
CA ILE A 140 19.15 1.14 4.31
C ILE A 140 20.61 1.49 4.10
N SER A 141 20.92 2.26 3.06
CA SER A 141 22.27 2.78 2.86
C SER A 141 22.60 3.87 3.89
N ARG A 142 23.75 3.74 4.56
CA ARG A 142 24.24 4.74 5.54
C ARG A 142 24.59 6.10 4.91
N TYR A 143 24.78 6.14 3.60
CA TYR A 143 25.26 7.34 2.89
C TYR A 143 24.14 8.32 2.52
N ASN A 144 22.89 7.85 2.44
CA ASN A 144 21.82 8.62 1.79
C ASN A 144 20.88 9.34 2.76
N ASN A 145 20.76 8.92 4.03
CA ASN A 145 19.76 9.47 4.95
C ASN A 145 20.27 9.63 6.38
N GLU A 146 19.92 10.74 7.01
CA GLU A 146 19.90 10.87 8.47
C GLU A 146 18.54 10.32 8.93
N LEU A 147 18.57 9.12 9.47
CA LEU A 147 17.37 8.42 9.95
C LEU A 147 17.30 8.55 11.46
N GLY A 148 16.17 9.02 11.95
CA GLY A 148 15.85 9.06 13.37
C GLY A 148 14.81 8.00 13.73
N ILE A 149 14.79 7.58 14.98
CA ILE A 149 13.74 6.77 15.58
C ILE A 149 13.23 7.56 16.80
N TYR A 150 11.97 7.96 16.79
CA TYR A 150 11.32 8.59 17.93
C TYR A 150 10.79 7.51 18.87
N SER A 151 11.33 7.46 20.08
CA SER A 151 10.99 6.46 21.09
C SER A 151 11.07 7.09 22.48
N ASP A 152 10.08 6.80 23.33
CA ASP A 152 10.01 7.28 24.72
C ASP A 152 10.19 8.81 24.88
N GLY A 153 9.58 9.59 23.97
CA GLY A 153 9.64 11.05 24.02
C GLY A 153 10.95 11.66 23.51
N GLN A 154 11.87 10.85 22.98
CA GLN A 154 13.17 11.29 22.51
C GLN A 154 13.46 10.82 21.09
N VAL A 155 14.27 11.60 20.36
CA VAL A 155 14.76 11.21 19.03
C VAL A 155 16.12 10.54 19.17
N HIS A 156 16.22 9.33 18.63
CA HIS A 156 17.46 8.55 18.58
C HIS A 156 17.96 8.46 17.15
N TYR A 157 19.26 8.66 16.93
CA TYR A 157 19.89 8.48 15.62
C TYR A 157 20.76 7.23 15.63
N PRO A 158 20.29 6.10 15.05
CA PRO A 158 21.03 4.85 15.08
C PRO A 158 22.35 4.96 14.29
N SER A 159 23.45 5.13 15.02
CA SER A 159 24.80 5.27 14.44
C SER A 159 25.70 4.05 14.71
N ASN A 160 25.28 3.18 15.63
CA ASN A 160 26.01 1.98 16.05
C ASN A 160 25.04 0.91 16.59
N ASN A 161 25.57 -0.28 16.89
CA ASN A 161 24.78 -1.43 17.34
C ASN A 161 24.33 -1.40 18.81
N LYS A 162 24.68 -0.38 19.60
CA LYS A 162 24.21 -0.26 20.99
C LYS A 162 22.71 -0.04 21.09
N LEU A 163 22.11 0.54 20.05
CA LEU A 163 20.66 0.80 19.97
C LEU A 163 19.89 -0.38 19.37
N LYS A 164 20.54 -1.52 19.07
CA LYS A 164 19.87 -2.69 18.49
C LYS A 164 18.69 -3.13 19.38
N GLY A 165 17.53 -3.33 18.74
CA GLY A 165 16.27 -3.62 19.40
C GLY A 165 15.42 -2.38 19.69
N LEU A 166 15.95 -1.16 19.50
CA LEU A 166 15.18 0.07 19.67
C LEU A 166 13.98 0.07 18.72
N GLU A 167 12.80 0.23 19.30
CA GLU A 167 11.55 0.40 18.58
C GLU A 167 11.05 1.83 18.69
N GLY A 168 10.45 2.35 17.62
CA GLY A 168 9.86 3.68 17.63
C GLY A 168 9.30 4.09 16.28
N GLU A 169 8.86 5.34 16.19
CA GLU A 169 8.40 5.92 14.93
C GLU A 169 9.59 6.39 14.09
N LEU A 170 9.58 6.04 12.81
CA LEU A 170 10.60 6.42 11.85
C LEU A 170 10.53 7.93 11.56
N LEU A 171 11.67 8.58 11.69
CA LEU A 171 11.87 9.98 11.32
C LEU A 171 12.83 10.09 10.14
N LEU A 172 12.47 10.92 9.17
CA LEU A 172 13.28 11.20 7.99
C LEU A 172 13.85 12.61 8.08
N THR A 173 15.17 12.70 7.89
CA THR A 173 15.85 13.97 7.69
C THR A 173 16.52 13.98 6.31
N SER A 174 16.11 14.94 5.48
CA SER A 174 16.71 15.23 4.19
C SER A 174 17.61 16.46 4.29
N LYS A 175 18.89 16.30 3.92
CA LYS A 175 19.73 17.45 3.60
C LYS A 175 19.21 18.05 2.30
N GLY A 176 18.84 19.32 2.32
CA GLY A 176 18.50 20.08 1.11
C GLY A 176 19.66 19.96 0.11
N LEU A 177 19.34 19.73 -1.15
CA LEU A 177 20.36 19.75 -2.20
C LEU A 177 20.69 21.21 -2.49
N ASN A 178 21.98 21.57 -2.52
CA ASN A 178 22.45 22.96 -2.68
C ASN A 178 21.94 23.68 -3.96
N ASN A 179 21.31 22.98 -4.90
CA ASN A 179 20.89 23.48 -6.21
C ASN A 179 19.39 23.27 -6.53
N CYS A 180 18.56 23.02 -5.52
CA CYS A 180 17.11 22.93 -5.70
C CYS A 180 16.41 23.82 -4.67
N ASP A 181 15.35 24.53 -5.07
CA ASP A 181 14.43 25.21 -4.15
C ASP A 181 13.60 24.17 -3.38
N CYS A 182 14.27 23.37 -2.56
CA CYS A 182 13.66 22.35 -1.72
C CYS A 182 13.85 22.75 -0.25
N VAL A 183 12.74 22.80 0.48
CA VAL A 183 12.77 22.95 1.94
C VAL A 183 13.36 21.67 2.54
N PRO A 184 14.45 21.75 3.33
CA PRO A 184 14.99 20.57 3.99
C PRO A 184 13.95 20.00 4.96
N ILE A 185 13.80 18.69 4.93
CA ILE A 185 12.89 17.99 5.83
C ILE A 185 13.72 17.57 7.03
N ILE A 186 13.36 18.03 8.22
CA ILE A 186 14.10 17.71 9.45
C ILE A 186 13.17 16.94 10.37
N ASN A 187 13.55 15.71 10.73
CA ASN A 187 12.80 14.85 11.64
C ASN A 187 11.32 14.68 11.28
N TYR A 188 11.02 14.57 9.98
CA TYR A 188 9.65 14.30 9.55
C TYR A 188 9.22 12.91 9.96
N ASN A 189 8.15 12.84 10.71
CA ASN A 189 7.61 11.61 11.25
C ASN A 189 6.74 10.91 10.20
N THR A 190 7.21 9.75 9.71
CA THR A 190 6.49 8.98 8.69
C THR A 190 5.31 8.19 9.26
N LYS A 191 5.16 8.18 10.59
CA LYS A 191 4.20 7.35 11.34
C LYS A 191 4.42 5.86 11.15
N GLU A 192 5.59 5.45 10.68
CA GLU A 192 5.98 4.05 10.52
C GLU A 192 6.68 3.58 11.78
N LYS A 193 6.14 2.53 12.41
CA LYS A 193 6.78 1.89 13.54
C LYS A 193 7.84 0.93 13.03
N VAL A 194 9.07 1.09 13.49
CA VAL A 194 10.22 0.29 13.07
C VAL A 194 10.98 -0.22 14.28
N ARG A 195 11.71 -1.33 14.10
CA ARG A 195 12.71 -1.83 15.04
C ARG A 195 14.09 -1.78 14.39
N PHE A 196 15.05 -1.16 15.04
CA PHE A 196 16.43 -1.15 14.56
C PHE A 196 17.11 -2.49 14.86
N LEU A 197 17.52 -3.21 13.82
CA LEU A 197 18.14 -4.53 13.96
C LEU A 197 19.67 -4.50 13.96
N GLY A 198 20.25 -3.36 13.59
CA GLY A 198 21.69 -3.15 13.61
C GLY A 198 22.23 -2.58 12.31
N ILE A 199 23.55 -2.46 12.28
CA ILE A 199 24.37 -1.95 11.19
C ILE A 199 25.41 -3.00 10.84
N ASP A 200 25.55 -3.28 9.54
CA ASP A 200 26.68 -4.02 8.98
C ASP A 200 27.33 -3.23 7.85
N LYS A 201 28.63 -2.97 7.99
CA LYS A 201 29.45 -2.15 7.06
C LYS A 201 28.75 -0.83 6.69
N ASN A 202 28.13 -0.82 5.51
CA ASN A 202 27.54 0.33 4.84
C ASN A 202 26.01 0.36 4.95
N TYR A 203 25.40 -0.59 5.65
CA TYR A 203 23.96 -0.76 5.71
C TYR A 203 23.43 -0.77 7.13
N MET A 204 22.29 -0.12 7.30
CA MET A 204 21.42 -0.22 8.45
C MET A 204 20.26 -1.15 8.12
N TYR A 205 19.82 -1.94 9.09
CA TYR A 205 18.70 -2.86 8.96
C TYR A 205 17.58 -2.43 9.90
N LEU A 206 16.41 -2.19 9.33
CA LEU A 206 15.19 -1.87 10.07
C LEU A 206 14.15 -2.93 9.79
N GLU A 207 13.52 -3.45 10.83
CA GLU A 207 12.29 -4.24 10.70
C GLU A 207 11.10 -3.28 10.77
N PHE A 208 10.23 -3.33 9.76
CA PHE A 208 8.97 -2.61 9.76
C PHE A 208 7.95 -3.36 10.60
N LEU A 209 7.45 -2.72 11.66
CA LEU A 209 6.49 -3.29 12.62
C LEU A 209 5.05 -2.87 12.33
N GLY A 210 4.83 -1.88 11.45
CA GLY A 210 3.52 -1.33 11.12
C GLY A 210 3.53 0.19 11.11
N ARG A 211 2.36 0.82 11.27
CA ARG A 211 2.21 2.26 11.45
C ARG A 211 1.52 2.56 12.79
N THR A 212 1.83 3.71 13.41
CA THR A 212 1.36 4.06 14.76
C THR A 212 -0.11 4.45 14.81
N ASN A 213 -0.63 5.03 13.73
CA ASN A 213 -2.07 5.10 13.52
C ASN A 213 -2.51 3.72 13.01
N LYS A 214 -3.57 3.15 13.57
CA LYS A 214 -4.21 1.93 13.05
C LYS A 214 -4.78 2.23 11.67
N LEU A 215 -3.89 2.23 10.69
CA LEU A 215 -4.25 2.40 9.30
C LEU A 215 -4.76 1.06 8.82
N VAL A 216 -6.06 0.98 8.56
CA VAL A 216 -6.60 -0.17 7.86
C VAL A 216 -6.48 0.10 6.37
N ASN A 217 -5.68 -0.71 5.69
CA ASN A 217 -5.59 -0.63 4.23
C ASN A 217 -6.96 -1.01 3.66
N PHE A 218 -7.54 -0.19 2.81
CA PHE A 218 -8.73 -0.52 2.02
C PHE A 218 -8.38 -0.34 0.55
N SER A 219 -8.09 -1.47 -0.10
CA SER A 219 -7.47 -1.51 -1.42
C SER A 219 -6.13 -0.73 -1.41
N VAL A 220 -6.08 0.40 -2.11
CA VAL A 220 -4.89 1.27 -2.26
C VAL A 220 -4.87 2.37 -1.20
N SER A 221 -6.03 2.68 -0.63
CA SER A 221 -6.21 3.77 0.29
C SER A 221 -5.88 3.35 1.71
N LYS A 222 -5.20 4.23 2.43
CA LYS A 222 -4.85 4.04 3.83
C LYS A 222 -5.87 4.80 4.67
N LEU A 223 -6.77 4.07 5.32
CA LEU A 223 -7.79 4.69 6.16
C LEU A 223 -7.35 4.74 7.60
N ASP A 224 -7.28 5.95 8.15
CA ASP A 224 -7.09 6.18 9.58
C ASP A 224 -8.42 5.94 10.33
N ASP A 225 -8.34 5.34 11.51
CA ASP A 225 -9.46 5.25 12.46
C ASP A 225 -10.11 6.64 12.68
N ILE A 226 -9.31 7.72 12.65
CA ILE A 226 -9.81 9.11 12.79
C ILE A 226 -10.71 9.50 11.61
N ILE A 227 -10.34 9.14 10.38
CA ILE A 227 -11.13 9.45 9.18
C ILE A 227 -12.48 8.72 9.25
N ILE A 228 -12.47 7.45 9.65
CA ILE A 228 -13.69 6.67 9.81
C ILE A 228 -14.56 7.20 10.95
N ASP A 229 -13.96 7.58 12.07
CA ASP A 229 -14.68 8.23 13.18
C ASP A 229 -15.38 9.51 12.74
N ASP A 230 -14.69 10.36 11.99
CA ASP A 230 -15.24 11.61 11.48
C ASP A 230 -16.37 11.37 10.47
N VAL A 231 -16.24 10.36 9.62
CA VAL A 231 -17.29 9.96 8.66
C VAL A 231 -18.52 9.43 9.38
N LEU A 232 -18.34 8.53 10.35
CA LEU A 232 -19.42 7.99 11.19
C LEU A 232 -20.13 9.11 11.95
N ALA A 233 -19.37 9.97 12.66
CA ALA A 233 -19.93 11.08 13.43
C ALA A 233 -20.68 12.10 12.56
N PHE A 234 -20.12 12.45 11.39
CA PHE A 234 -20.77 13.36 10.45
C PHE A 234 -22.08 12.78 9.92
N THR A 235 -22.06 11.51 9.52
CA THR A 235 -23.23 10.82 8.94
C THR A 235 -24.33 10.66 9.99
N SER A 236 -23.99 10.22 11.21
CA SER A 236 -24.93 10.10 12.33
C SER A 236 -25.60 11.43 12.67
N ARG A 237 -24.85 12.54 12.71
CA ARG A 237 -25.42 13.86 12.98
C ARG A 237 -26.31 14.38 11.86
N LYS A 238 -25.92 14.15 10.60
CA LYS A 238 -26.64 14.70 9.44
C LYS A 238 -27.97 13.98 9.20
N LEU A 239 -28.03 12.68 9.52
CA LEU A 239 -29.18 11.82 9.24
C LEU A 239 -29.89 11.30 10.50
N ASN A 240 -29.55 11.81 11.70
CA ASN A 240 -30.09 11.37 12.99
C ASN A 240 -30.01 9.85 13.24
N LEU A 241 -28.91 9.24 12.77
CA LEU A 241 -28.60 7.84 13.06
C LEU A 241 -27.92 7.71 14.43
N GLY A 242 -28.00 6.51 14.98
CA GLY A 242 -27.32 6.17 16.23
C GLY A 242 -25.82 5.94 16.05
N GLU A 243 -25.24 5.22 17.01
CA GLU A 243 -23.84 4.79 16.92
C GLU A 243 -23.63 3.89 15.69
N GLY A 244 -22.42 3.96 15.13
CA GLY A 244 -22.01 3.10 14.03
C GLY A 244 -20.56 2.66 14.14
N TYR A 245 -20.21 1.71 13.28
CA TYR A 245 -18.87 1.18 13.06
C TYR A 245 -18.71 0.77 11.59
N ALA A 246 -17.48 0.58 11.14
CA ALA A 246 -17.16 0.04 9.82
C ALA A 246 -16.54 -1.36 9.95
N GLU A 247 -16.81 -2.20 8.97
CA GLU A 247 -16.20 -3.52 8.82
C GLU A 247 -15.54 -3.64 7.46
N ILE A 248 -14.39 -4.30 7.40
CA ILE A 248 -13.67 -4.61 6.17
C ILE A 248 -13.62 -6.12 5.99
N THR A 249 -14.18 -6.59 4.89
CA THR A 249 -14.19 -7.98 4.46
C THR A 249 -13.57 -8.11 3.06
N ARG A 250 -13.46 -9.34 2.56
CA ARG A 250 -13.04 -9.61 1.19
C ARG A 250 -14.13 -10.38 0.46
N GLU A 251 -14.66 -9.80 -0.60
CA GLU A 251 -15.70 -10.42 -1.44
C GLU A 251 -15.22 -10.45 -2.89
N ASN A 252 -15.21 -11.63 -3.51
CA ASN A 252 -14.79 -11.83 -4.90
C ASN A 252 -13.37 -11.26 -5.21
N GLY A 253 -12.47 -11.30 -4.23
CA GLY A 253 -11.10 -10.79 -4.37
C GLY A 253 -10.95 -9.27 -4.24
N LEU A 254 -12.05 -8.54 -4.07
CA LEU A 254 -12.04 -7.10 -3.80
C LEU A 254 -12.25 -6.84 -2.30
N ASP A 255 -11.64 -5.77 -1.81
CA ASP A 255 -11.91 -5.30 -0.46
C ASP A 255 -13.34 -4.70 -0.43
N LYS A 256 -14.12 -5.06 0.58
CA LYS A 256 -15.45 -4.49 0.83
C LYS A 256 -15.47 -3.84 2.19
N MET A 257 -15.97 -2.61 2.25
CA MET A 257 -16.19 -1.88 3.48
C MET A 257 -17.68 -1.71 3.71
N THR A 258 -18.20 -2.27 4.79
CA THR A 258 -19.61 -2.09 5.18
C THR A 258 -19.67 -1.18 6.40
N PHE A 259 -20.41 -0.08 6.29
CA PHE A 259 -20.73 0.79 7.43
C PHE A 259 -22.03 0.35 8.08
N TYR A 260 -21.99 0.08 9.37
CA TYR A 260 -23.15 -0.28 10.16
C TYR A 260 -23.60 0.90 10.99
N PHE A 261 -24.88 1.25 10.90
CA PHE A 261 -25.49 2.29 11.73
C PHE A 261 -26.70 1.76 12.46
N TYR A 262 -26.84 2.12 13.74
CA TYR A 262 -28.11 1.97 14.44
C TYR A 262 -29.17 2.87 13.78
N LYS A 263 -30.24 2.24 13.29
CA LYS A 263 -31.31 2.90 12.52
C LYS A 263 -31.97 4.08 13.26
N ASN A 264 -32.04 4.06 14.59
CA ASN A 264 -32.67 5.09 15.42
C ASN A 264 -33.99 5.63 14.81
N GLU A 265 -34.05 6.92 14.46
CA GLU A 265 -35.23 7.57 13.85
C GLU A 265 -35.11 7.77 12.32
N PHE A 266 -34.11 7.17 11.68
CA PHE A 266 -33.83 7.40 10.26
C PHE A 266 -34.96 6.89 9.36
N LYS A 267 -35.46 7.78 8.50
CA LYS A 267 -36.54 7.52 7.51
C LYS A 267 -36.07 7.61 6.05
N GLY A 268 -34.80 7.86 5.81
CA GLY A 268 -34.24 7.97 4.45
C GLY A 268 -33.99 6.60 3.81
N ASN A 269 -33.44 6.61 2.58
CA ASN A 269 -33.09 5.39 1.87
C ASN A 269 -31.58 5.07 2.01
N LYS A 270 -31.21 3.81 1.75
CA LYS A 270 -29.82 3.32 1.86
C LYS A 270 -28.88 4.00 0.84
N GLU A 271 -29.41 4.43 -0.30
CA GLU A 271 -28.63 5.08 -1.37
C GLU A 271 -28.17 6.50 -0.97
N GLU A 272 -29.01 7.26 -0.28
CA GLU A 272 -28.66 8.57 0.30
C GLU A 272 -27.53 8.44 1.34
N LEU A 273 -27.58 7.38 2.14
CA LEU A 273 -26.55 7.03 3.13
C LEU A 273 -25.21 6.72 2.47
N VAL A 274 -25.21 5.83 1.48
CA VAL A 274 -24.01 5.48 0.70
C VAL A 274 -23.43 6.73 0.06
N ASN A 275 -24.24 7.55 -0.62
CA ASN A 275 -23.77 8.76 -1.28
C ASN A 275 -23.16 9.78 -0.30
N LEU A 276 -23.75 9.94 0.88
CA LEU A 276 -23.24 10.87 1.88
C LEU A 276 -21.90 10.42 2.47
N ILE A 277 -21.77 9.13 2.76
CA ILE A 277 -20.52 8.53 3.25
C ILE A 277 -19.44 8.65 2.18
N LEU A 278 -19.76 8.33 0.92
CA LEU A 278 -18.85 8.49 -0.21
C LEU A 278 -18.40 9.94 -0.36
N GLU A 279 -19.31 10.92 -0.27
CA GLU A 279 -18.98 12.35 -0.35
C GLU A 279 -18.01 12.77 0.75
N LYS A 280 -18.26 12.36 2.00
CA LYS A 280 -17.43 12.71 3.15
C LYS A 280 -16.07 12.04 3.06
N LEU A 281 -16.01 10.74 2.82
CA LEU A 281 -14.77 10.00 2.67
C LEU A 281 -13.90 10.55 1.53
N SER A 282 -14.52 10.91 0.40
CA SER A 282 -13.82 11.48 -0.76
C SER A 282 -13.16 12.83 -0.50
N LYS A 283 -13.60 13.56 0.54
CA LYS A 283 -13.01 14.84 0.96
C LYS A 283 -11.85 14.65 1.94
N GLU A 284 -11.89 13.59 2.74
CA GLU A 284 -10.86 13.30 3.74
C GLU A 284 -9.68 12.52 3.16
N GLU A 285 -9.90 11.65 2.17
CA GLU A 285 -8.86 10.82 1.58
C GLU A 285 -8.98 10.75 0.05
N MET A 286 -8.06 11.42 -0.66
CA MET A 286 -8.07 11.50 -2.12
C MET A 286 -7.86 10.13 -2.78
N GLU A 287 -7.05 9.25 -2.18
CA GLU A 287 -6.84 7.89 -2.69
C GLU A 287 -8.10 7.05 -2.58
N LEU A 288 -8.93 7.30 -1.55
CA LEU A 288 -10.17 6.56 -1.35
C LEU A 288 -11.23 6.94 -2.38
N LYS A 289 -11.35 8.23 -2.71
CA LYS A 289 -12.22 8.68 -3.80
C LYS A 289 -11.88 7.93 -5.09
N TYR A 290 -10.58 7.82 -5.39
CA TYR A 290 -10.11 7.08 -6.55
C TYR A 290 -10.44 5.58 -6.49
N VAL A 291 -10.27 4.93 -5.32
CA VAL A 291 -10.65 3.53 -5.09
C VAL A 291 -12.13 3.30 -5.39
N LEU A 292 -12.99 4.17 -4.91
CA LEU A 292 -14.44 4.05 -5.03
C LEU A 292 -14.92 4.39 -6.45
N ASP A 293 -14.46 5.49 -7.04
CA ASP A 293 -14.81 5.92 -8.40
C ASP A 293 -14.39 4.89 -9.46
N LYS A 294 -13.29 4.16 -9.20
CA LYS A 294 -12.76 3.12 -10.09
C LYS A 294 -13.23 1.71 -9.71
N LYS A 295 -14.13 1.57 -8.73
CA LYS A 295 -14.66 0.29 -8.25
C LYS A 295 -13.57 -0.72 -7.85
N LEU A 296 -12.46 -0.21 -7.29
CA LEU A 296 -11.33 -1.03 -6.79
C LEU A 296 -11.61 -1.65 -5.43
N ALA A 297 -12.69 -1.22 -4.81
CA ALA A 297 -13.26 -1.74 -3.59
C ALA A 297 -14.74 -1.36 -3.57
N THR A 298 -15.55 -2.07 -2.79
CA THR A 298 -16.98 -1.79 -2.67
C THR A 298 -17.29 -1.20 -1.31
N LEU A 299 -18.18 -0.21 -1.29
CA LEU A 299 -18.71 0.37 -0.07
C LEU A 299 -20.18 -0.02 0.05
N ASP A 300 -20.56 -0.50 1.22
CA ASP A 300 -21.94 -0.81 1.55
C ASP A 300 -22.32 -0.18 2.89
N VAL A 301 -23.63 -0.10 3.15
CA VAL A 301 -24.19 0.43 4.39
C VAL A 301 -25.28 -0.51 4.88
N GLU A 302 -25.22 -0.89 6.14
CA GLU A 302 -26.27 -1.67 6.80
C GLU A 302 -26.87 -0.89 7.96
N LEU A 303 -28.22 -0.85 7.97
CA LEU A 303 -28.97 -0.31 9.09
C LEU A 303 -29.32 -1.48 9.99
N VAL A 304 -28.85 -1.41 11.22
CA VAL A 304 -28.99 -2.48 12.21
C VAL A 304 -29.77 -2.03 13.43
N ASP A 305 -30.31 -3.00 14.16
CA ASP A 305 -30.88 -2.75 15.47
C ASP A 305 -29.77 -2.54 16.50
N LYS A 306 -30.10 -1.87 17.61
CA LYS A 306 -29.12 -1.43 18.62
C LYS A 306 -28.32 -2.58 19.23
N ASP A 307 -28.97 -3.72 19.41
CA ASP A 307 -28.41 -4.96 19.96
C ASP A 307 -27.45 -5.68 19.01
N GLN A 308 -27.45 -5.32 17.73
CA GLN A 308 -26.55 -5.87 16.71
C GLN A 308 -25.23 -5.12 16.57
N ILE A 309 -25.02 -4.04 17.34
CA ILE A 309 -23.72 -3.36 17.38
C ILE A 309 -22.81 -4.10 18.38
N PRO A 310 -21.76 -4.82 17.92
CA PRO A 310 -21.00 -5.78 18.72
C PRO A 310 -20.16 -5.16 19.86
N PHE A 311 -20.16 -3.83 19.99
CA PHE A 311 -19.39 -3.08 20.97
C PHE A 311 -20.19 -2.05 21.75
N TYR A 312 -21.53 -2.07 21.66
CA TYR A 312 -22.33 -1.17 22.48
C TYR A 312 -22.25 -1.58 23.97
N ASP A 313 -21.26 -1.02 24.66
CA ASP A 313 -21.09 -1.16 26.10
C ASP A 313 -21.30 0.23 26.73
N PRO A 314 -22.44 0.47 27.41
CA PRO A 314 -22.71 1.75 28.07
C PRO A 314 -21.70 2.09 29.18
N LYS A 315 -20.78 1.18 29.53
CA LYS A 315 -19.72 1.38 30.53
C LYS A 315 -18.31 1.53 29.94
N LYS A 316 -18.10 1.35 28.62
CA LYS A 316 -16.78 1.57 27.97
C LYS A 316 -16.77 2.89 27.20
N PHE A 317 -15.64 3.59 27.28
CA PHE A 317 -15.52 4.96 26.77
C PHE A 317 -15.26 5.06 25.25
N LYS A 318 -14.82 3.98 24.59
CA LYS A 318 -14.65 3.93 23.11
C LYS A 318 -14.77 2.50 22.57
N SER A 319 -15.77 2.28 21.72
CA SER A 319 -15.90 1.10 20.86
C SER A 319 -14.83 1.15 19.74
N PRO A 320 -14.26 0.02 19.28
CA PRO A 320 -13.50 0.00 18.04
C PRO A 320 -14.42 0.35 16.86
N LYS A 321 -13.94 1.21 15.97
CA LYS A 321 -14.75 1.87 14.93
C LYS A 321 -14.50 1.31 13.55
N ILE A 322 -13.41 0.57 13.39
CA ILE A 322 -13.14 -0.29 12.25
C ILE A 322 -12.87 -1.71 12.75
N LEU A 323 -13.50 -2.70 12.12
CA LEU A 323 -13.17 -4.12 12.24
C LEU A 323 -12.59 -4.63 10.93
N ASP A 324 -11.35 -5.10 10.96
CA ASP A 324 -10.76 -5.82 9.83
C ASP A 324 -10.98 -7.32 10.00
N LYS A 325 -11.91 -7.89 9.23
CA LYS A 325 -12.23 -9.32 9.25
C LYS A 325 -11.60 -10.09 8.10
N ARG A 326 -10.73 -9.48 7.29
CA ARG A 326 -10.06 -10.16 6.16
C ARG A 326 -9.21 -11.36 6.57
N GLY A 327 -8.93 -11.54 7.88
CA GLY A 327 -8.18 -12.67 8.44
C GLY A 327 -8.98 -13.62 9.34
N ILE A 328 -10.32 -13.57 9.39
CA ILE A 328 -11.13 -14.41 10.32
C ILE A 328 -11.81 -15.60 9.64
N GLU A 329 -11.82 -15.70 8.31
CA GLU A 329 -12.43 -16.85 7.62
C GLU A 329 -11.38 -17.62 6.80
N HIS A 330 -11.20 -18.88 7.20
CA HIS A 330 -10.47 -19.99 6.56
C HIS A 330 -8.98 -20.18 6.90
N TYR A 331 -8.74 -20.77 8.08
CA TYR A 331 -8.11 -22.11 8.13
C TYR A 331 -9.20 -23.17 8.33
#